data_AF-A0A2V7GI11-F1
#
_entry.id   AF-A0A2V7GI11-F1
#
_cell.length_a   1.000
_cell.length_b   1.000
_cell.length_c   1.000
_cell.angle_alpha   90.00
_cell.angle_beta   90.00
_cell.angle_gamma   90.00
#
_symmetry.space_group_name_H-M   'P 1'
#
loop_
_entity.id
_entity.type
_entity.pdbx_description
1 polymer ?
#
loop_
_entity_poly.entity_id
_entity_poly.type
_entity_poly.pdbx_seq_one_letter_code
_entity_poly.pdbx_strand_id
1 'polypeptide(L)'
;MDRHVPPGPSHGHERDHVHRLAAGAGASPHGVTNVTWEVAQREYDRLRVQFPKFCGCDTCRGDVFVYTLNRLSPHYVSTREGEVITAINLDTDQEKAKLDVVLLEGFRKVAAAPRCGTKPVTL
;
A
#
# COMPACT_ATOMS: atom_id res chain seq x y z
N MET A 1 -42.59 15.38 -17.09
CA MET A 1 -42.58 13.94 -16.70
C MET A 1 -41.78 13.84 -15.43
N ASP A 2 -42.42 14.31 -14.35
CA ASP A 2 -41.82 14.50 -13.04
C ASP A 2 -41.85 13.18 -12.29
N ARG A 3 -40.66 12.63 -12.01
CA ARG A 3 -40.52 11.34 -11.33
C ARG A 3 -40.34 11.62 -9.84
N HIS A 4 -41.43 11.50 -9.08
CA HIS A 4 -41.45 11.59 -7.63
C HIS A 4 -40.64 10.41 -7.03
N VAL A 5 -39.54 10.70 -6.35
CA VAL A 5 -38.71 9.71 -5.64
C VAL A 5 -39.14 9.73 -4.16
N PRO A 6 -39.48 8.59 -3.55
CA PRO A 6 -39.87 8.56 -2.14
C PRO A 6 -38.67 8.83 -1.21
N PRO A 7 -38.89 9.35 0.01
CA PRO A 7 -37.81 9.59 0.96
C PRO A 7 -37.20 8.25 1.40
N GLY A 8 -35.89 8.11 1.21
CA GLY A 8 -35.14 6.95 1.69
C GLY A 8 -35.16 6.84 3.21
N PRO A 9 -34.96 5.63 3.78
CA PRO A 9 -34.95 5.43 5.22
C PRO A 9 -33.81 6.19 5.89
N SER A 10 -34.09 6.74 7.07
CA SER A 10 -33.12 7.43 7.92
C SER A 10 -32.12 6.43 8.50
N HIS A 11 -31.01 6.20 7.82
CA HIS A 11 -29.87 5.50 8.42
C HIS A 11 -29.12 6.48 9.33
N GLY A 12 -29.29 6.30 10.64
CA GLY A 12 -28.50 6.98 11.66
C GLY A 12 -27.02 6.65 11.51
N HIS A 13 -26.17 7.65 11.72
CA HIS A 13 -24.71 7.50 11.71
C HIS A 13 -24.26 6.68 12.93
N GLU A 14 -24.05 5.38 12.74
CA GLU A 14 -23.31 4.57 13.71
C GLU A 14 -21.81 4.75 13.45
N ARG A 15 -21.15 5.36 14.43
CA ARG A 15 -19.70 5.54 14.45
C ARG A 15 -19.08 4.24 14.92
N ASP A 16 -18.61 3.41 13.99
CA ASP A 16 -17.88 2.20 14.34
C ASP A 16 -16.47 2.55 14.84
N HIS A 17 -16.36 2.65 16.17
CA HIS A 17 -15.10 2.67 16.91
C HIS A 17 -14.42 1.30 16.80
N VAL A 18 -13.51 1.13 15.84
CA VAL A 18 -12.68 -0.08 15.74
C VAL A 18 -11.44 0.06 16.61
N HIS A 19 -11.61 -0.16 17.92
CA HIS A 19 -10.52 -0.65 18.76
C HIS A 19 -10.82 -2.10 19.13
N ARG A 20 -10.07 -3.04 18.54
CA ARG A 20 -9.87 -4.35 19.15
C ARG A 20 -8.43 -4.79 18.97
N LEU A 21 -7.67 -4.60 20.03
CA LEU A 21 -6.43 -5.31 20.29
C LEU A 21 -6.77 -6.81 20.39
N ALA A 22 -6.18 -7.62 19.53
CA ALA A 22 -6.03 -9.04 19.75
C ALA A 22 -4.62 -9.43 19.30
N ALA A 23 -3.80 -9.75 20.30
CA ALA A 23 -2.47 -10.29 20.15
C ALA A 23 -2.53 -11.74 19.63
N GLY A 24 -1.58 -12.09 18.77
CA GLY A 24 -1.11 -13.47 18.61
C GLY A 24 -1.82 -14.34 17.55
N ALA A 25 -1.00 -14.85 16.64
CA ALA A 25 -1.20 -16.04 15.81
C ALA A 25 -2.17 -15.95 14.61
N GLY A 26 -1.59 -15.78 13.42
CA GLY A 26 -1.88 -16.66 12.28
C GLY A 26 -3.28 -16.59 11.67
N ALA A 27 -3.84 -15.39 11.57
CA ALA A 27 -5.05 -15.17 10.79
C ALA A 27 -4.80 -15.41 9.29
N SER A 28 -5.63 -16.26 8.66
CA SER A 28 -6.36 -15.79 7.47
C SER A 28 -7.82 -16.29 7.50
N PRO A 29 -8.68 -15.69 8.36
CA PRO A 29 -10.13 -15.70 8.24
C PRO A 29 -10.63 -14.58 7.30
N HIS A 30 -9.87 -14.20 6.26
CA HIS A 30 -9.96 -12.91 5.56
C HIS A 30 -10.18 -13.06 4.04
N GLY A 31 -10.73 -12.02 3.41
CA GLY A 31 -10.98 -11.96 1.96
C GLY A 31 -9.70 -11.92 1.11
N VAL A 32 -9.80 -11.45 -0.13
CA VAL A 32 -8.65 -11.39 -1.04
C VAL A 32 -7.61 -10.36 -0.55
N THR A 33 -6.35 -10.77 -0.39
CA THR A 33 -5.21 -9.88 -0.08
C THR A 33 -4.25 -9.76 -1.26
N ASN A 34 -3.48 -8.67 -1.34
CA ASN A 34 -2.40 -8.49 -2.31
C ASN A 34 -1.05 -8.68 -1.63
N VAL A 35 -0.36 -9.77 -1.92
CA VAL A 35 0.96 -10.08 -1.31
C VAL A 35 2.03 -9.08 -1.76
N THR A 36 1.92 -8.55 -2.98
CA THR A 36 2.85 -7.51 -3.48
C THR A 36 2.77 -6.24 -2.64
N TRP A 37 1.60 -5.88 -2.09
CA TRP A 37 1.48 -4.74 -1.17
C TRP A 37 2.28 -4.97 0.11
N GLU A 38 2.21 -6.15 0.69
CA GLU A 38 2.91 -6.48 1.93
C GLU A 38 4.43 -6.50 1.73
N VAL A 39 4.90 -7.09 0.64
CA VAL A 39 6.33 -7.10 0.28
C VAL A 39 6.81 -5.67 0.00
N ALA A 40 6.06 -4.90 -0.80
CA ALA A 40 6.41 -3.51 -1.11
C ALA A 40 6.54 -2.63 0.14
N GLN A 41 5.70 -2.84 1.17
CA GLN A 41 5.83 -2.09 2.42
C GLN A 41 7.15 -2.36 3.13
N ARG A 42 7.55 -3.63 3.23
CA ARG A 42 8.83 -4.00 3.85
C ARG A 42 10.02 -3.41 3.09
N GLU A 43 9.98 -3.50 1.76
CA GLU A 43 11.06 -2.98 0.93
C GLU A 43 11.12 -1.45 0.90
N TYR A 44 9.97 -0.78 0.95
CA TYR A 44 9.90 0.67 1.13
C TYR A 44 10.60 1.08 2.43
N ASP A 45 10.29 0.45 3.56
CA ASP A 45 10.88 0.81 4.85
C ASP A 45 12.40 0.59 4.85
N ARG A 46 12.87 -0.52 4.24
CA ARG A 46 14.29 -0.83 4.06
C ARG A 46 15.02 0.20 3.19
N LEU A 47 14.43 0.63 2.07
CA LEU A 47 15.03 1.60 1.15
C LEU A 47 14.94 3.04 1.70
N ARG A 48 13.85 3.39 2.38
CA ARG A 48 13.61 4.74 2.91
C ARG A 48 14.75 5.21 3.81
N VAL A 49 15.39 4.32 4.55
CA VAL A 49 16.52 4.65 5.44
C VAL A 49 17.70 5.27 4.67
N GLN A 50 17.85 4.96 3.39
CA GLN A 50 18.92 5.48 2.52
C GLN A 50 18.65 6.92 2.04
N PHE A 51 17.41 7.43 2.18
CA PHE A 51 17.00 8.73 1.68
C PHE A 51 16.54 9.68 2.81
N PRO A 52 17.43 10.11 3.72
CA PRO A 52 17.05 10.91 4.89
C PRO A 52 16.37 12.24 4.52
N LYS A 53 16.68 12.81 3.35
CA LYS A 53 16.08 14.07 2.85
C LYS A 53 14.67 13.90 2.27
N PHE A 54 14.21 12.68 2.01
CA PHE A 54 12.88 12.43 1.45
C PHE A 54 11.77 12.74 2.46
N CYS A 55 10.69 13.39 2.03
CA CYS A 55 9.54 13.63 2.90
C CYS A 55 8.79 12.32 3.19
N GLY A 56 8.77 11.88 4.45
CA GLY A 56 8.16 10.61 4.86
C GLY A 56 6.69 10.68 5.30
N CYS A 57 5.99 11.80 5.07
CA CYS A 57 4.57 11.92 5.46
C CYS A 57 3.67 10.91 4.74
N ASP A 58 2.48 10.65 5.28
CA ASP A 58 1.53 9.67 4.72
C ASP A 58 1.18 9.93 3.25
N THR A 59 1.11 11.21 2.83
CA THR A 59 0.88 11.56 1.43
C THR A 59 2.02 11.11 0.53
N CYS A 60 3.28 11.46 0.88
CA CYS A 60 4.44 11.08 0.06
C CYS A 60 4.69 9.57 0.09
N ARG A 61 4.51 8.92 1.25
CA ARG A 61 4.56 7.47 1.39
C ARG A 61 3.52 6.81 0.49
N GLY A 62 2.26 7.26 0.57
CA GLY A 62 1.17 6.80 -0.27
C GLY A 62 1.45 6.99 -1.77
N ASP A 63 2.03 8.12 -2.15
CA ASP A 63 2.38 8.42 -3.54
C ASP A 63 3.43 7.46 -4.11
N VAL A 64 4.44 7.10 -3.31
CA VAL A 64 5.42 6.08 -3.71
C VAL A 64 4.73 4.74 -3.92
N PHE A 65 3.85 4.31 -3.01
CA PHE A 65 3.11 3.07 -3.19
C PHE A 65 2.18 3.08 -4.40
N VAL A 66 1.43 4.16 -4.61
CA VAL A 66 0.57 4.32 -5.80
C VAL A 66 1.40 4.26 -7.07
N TYR A 67 2.58 4.90 -7.08
CA TYR A 67 3.50 4.82 -8.21
C TYR A 67 3.94 3.37 -8.47
N THR A 68 4.36 2.67 -7.42
CA THR A 68 4.97 1.34 -7.48
C THR A 68 3.97 0.25 -7.80
N LEU A 69 2.85 0.16 -7.08
CA LEU A 69 1.88 -0.92 -7.23
C LEU A 69 1.17 -0.90 -8.59
N ASN A 70 1.00 0.28 -9.19
CA ASN A 70 0.44 0.40 -10.54
C ASN A 70 1.43 -0.02 -11.65
N ARG A 71 2.69 -0.30 -11.30
CA ARG A 71 3.76 -0.72 -12.24
C ARG A 71 4.22 -2.15 -12.01
N LEU A 72 3.78 -2.78 -10.94
CA LEU A 72 4.09 -4.16 -10.61
C LEU A 72 2.86 -5.04 -10.82
N SER A 73 3.11 -6.31 -11.13
CA SER A 73 2.03 -7.30 -11.18
C SER A 73 1.45 -7.48 -9.77
N PRO A 74 0.14 -7.26 -9.56
CA PRO A 74 -0.46 -7.55 -8.28
C PRO A 74 -0.62 -9.06 -8.09
N HIS A 75 -0.34 -9.54 -6.89
CA HIS A 75 -0.50 -10.96 -6.56
C HIS A 75 -1.59 -11.13 -5.51
N TYR A 76 -2.81 -11.33 -5.99
CA TYR A 76 -3.98 -11.51 -5.15
C TYR A 76 -4.18 -12.97 -4.75
N VAL A 77 -4.38 -13.21 -3.47
CA VAL A 77 -4.59 -14.55 -2.89
C VAL A 77 -5.69 -14.49 -1.85
N SER A 78 -6.39 -15.62 -1.66
CA SER A 78 -7.49 -15.74 -0.69
C SER A 78 -7.24 -16.84 0.35
N THR A 79 -6.03 -17.43 0.34
CA THR A 79 -5.64 -18.53 1.22
C THR A 79 -4.28 -18.24 1.81
N ARG A 80 -4.08 -18.71 3.05
CA ARG A 80 -2.81 -18.55 3.75
C ARG A 80 -1.67 -19.29 3.05
N GLU A 81 -1.95 -20.44 2.46
CA GLU A 81 -0.97 -21.19 1.66
C GLU A 81 -0.55 -20.37 0.42
N GLY A 82 -1.52 -19.72 -0.23
CA GLY A 82 -1.26 -18.82 -1.35
C GLY A 82 -0.40 -17.62 -0.96
N GLU A 83 -0.67 -17.01 0.20
CA GLU A 83 0.14 -15.92 0.76
C GLU A 83 1.60 -16.34 0.93
N VAL A 84 1.84 -17.48 1.60
CA VAL A 84 3.20 -17.96 1.90
C VAL A 84 3.96 -18.31 0.62
N ILE A 85 3.36 -19.08 -0.29
CA ILE A 85 4.01 -19.48 -1.56
C ILE A 85 4.35 -18.24 -2.39
N THR A 86 3.41 -17.29 -2.49
CA THR A 86 3.61 -16.05 -3.24
C THR A 86 4.70 -15.18 -2.61
N ALA A 87 4.71 -15.06 -1.28
CA ALA A 87 5.72 -14.29 -0.58
C ALA A 87 7.13 -14.83 -0.82
N ILE A 88 7.31 -16.16 -0.83
CA ILE A 88 8.60 -16.80 -1.13
C ILE A 88 9.05 -16.49 -2.57
N ASN A 89 8.13 -16.56 -3.54
CA ASN A 89 8.45 -16.26 -4.94
C ASN A 89 8.87 -14.80 -5.13
N LEU A 90 8.18 -13.87 -4.45
CA LEU A 90 8.52 -12.44 -4.43
C LEU A 90 9.83 -12.15 -3.68
N ASP A 91 10.31 -13.09 -2.86
CA ASP A 91 11.55 -12.95 -2.11
C ASP A 91 12.82 -13.32 -2.92
N THR A 92 12.64 -13.82 -4.15
CA THR A 92 13.75 -14.10 -5.07
C THR A 92 14.51 -12.82 -5.45
N ASP A 93 15.81 -12.94 -5.71
CA ASP A 93 16.66 -11.79 -6.04
C ASP A 93 16.16 -11.00 -7.25
N GLN A 94 15.62 -11.68 -8.25
CA GLN A 94 15.07 -11.06 -9.45
C GLN A 94 13.81 -10.24 -9.15
N GLU A 95 12.85 -10.79 -8.40
CA GLU A 95 11.61 -10.08 -8.06
C GLU A 95 11.87 -8.93 -7.08
N LYS A 96 12.76 -9.13 -6.11
CA LYS A 96 13.24 -8.07 -5.21
C LYS A 96 13.89 -6.93 -5.98
N ALA A 97 14.82 -7.23 -6.89
CA ALA A 97 15.49 -6.21 -7.69
C ALA A 97 14.50 -5.41 -8.54
N LYS A 98 13.49 -6.08 -9.12
CA LYS A 98 12.42 -5.41 -9.88
C LYS A 98 11.60 -4.46 -8.99
N LEU A 99 11.18 -4.92 -7.81
CA LEU A 99 10.48 -4.10 -6.83
C LEU A 99 11.32 -2.90 -6.38
N ASP A 100 12.60 -3.12 -6.09
CA ASP A 100 13.53 -2.08 -5.65
C ASP A 100 13.70 -0.99 -6.70
N VAL A 101 13.92 -1.35 -7.98
CA VAL A 101 14.03 -0.39 -9.07
C VAL A 101 12.79 0.49 -9.15
N VAL A 102 11.59 -0.10 -9.10
CA VAL A 102 10.35 0.65 -9.20
C VAL A 102 10.11 1.53 -7.96
N LEU A 103 10.48 1.06 -6.76
CA LEU A 103 10.43 1.88 -5.54
C LEU A 103 11.39 3.07 -5.63
N LEU A 104 12.62 2.86 -6.10
CA LEU A 104 13.61 3.92 -6.30
C LEU A 104 13.13 4.97 -7.31
N GLU A 105 12.49 4.54 -8.39
CA GLU A 105 11.84 5.45 -9.34
C GLU A 105 10.68 6.22 -8.70
N GLY A 106 9.87 5.55 -7.87
CA GLY A 106 8.80 6.18 -7.10
C GLY A 106 9.33 7.26 -6.15
N PHE A 107 10.37 6.94 -5.38
CA PHE A 107 11.05 7.90 -4.51
C PHE A 107 11.53 9.13 -5.30
N ARG A 108 12.24 8.93 -6.41
CA ARG A 108 12.74 10.03 -7.27
C ARG A 108 11.59 10.88 -7.80
N LYS A 109 10.51 10.25 -8.27
CA LYS A 109 9.38 10.96 -8.86
C LYS A 109 8.64 11.82 -7.82
N VAL A 110 8.40 11.27 -6.63
CA VAL A 110 7.72 11.97 -5.54
C VAL A 110 8.62 13.04 -4.92
N ALA A 111 9.92 12.79 -4.79
CA ALA A 111 10.86 13.78 -4.27
C ALA A 111 11.00 15.01 -5.18
N ALA A 112 10.91 14.82 -6.50
CA ALA A 112 10.99 15.91 -7.47
C ALA A 112 9.72 16.80 -7.50
N ALA A 113 8.56 16.27 -7.11
CA ALA A 113 7.30 17.01 -7.14
C ALA A 113 6.32 16.50 -6.06
N PRO A 114 6.59 16.75 -4.76
CA PRO A 114 5.76 16.25 -3.67
C PRO A 114 4.42 16.98 -3.60
N ARG A 115 3.31 16.24 -3.42
CA ARG A 115 1.96 16.83 -3.34
C ARG A 115 1.65 17.47 -1.99
N CYS A 116 2.45 17.18 -0.96
CA CYS A 116 2.25 17.69 0.41
C CYS A 116 2.82 19.11 0.64
N GLY A 117 3.34 19.78 -0.40
CA GLY A 117 3.90 21.14 -0.29
C GLY A 117 5.33 21.22 0.27
N THR A 118 5.99 20.07 0.51
CA THR A 118 7.43 20.06 0.86
C THR A 118 8.27 20.56 -0.32
N LYS A 119 9.45 21.13 -0.06
CA LYS A 119 10.36 21.54 -1.12
C LYS A 119 10.84 20.32 -1.92
N PRO A 120 10.91 20.38 -3.26
CA PRO A 120 11.52 19.33 -4.07
C PRO A 120 12.96 19.03 -3.65
N VAL A 121 13.34 17.76 -3.71
CA VAL A 121 14.69 17.29 -3.38
C VAL A 121 15.17 16.32 -4.46
N THR A 122 16.43 16.45 -4.86
CA THR A 122 17.12 15.45 -5.69
C THR A 122 17.69 14.35 -4.78
N LEU A 123 17.31 13.11 -5.03
CA LEU A 123 17.75 11.91 -4.30
C LEU A 123 19.01 11.31 -4.90
#